data_AF-A0A3B1D761-F1
#
_entry.id   AF-A0A3B1D761-F1
#
_cell.length_a   1.000
_cell.length_b   1.000
_cell.length_c   1.000
_cell.angle_alpha   90.00
_cell.angle_beta   90.00
_cell.angle_gamma   90.00
#
_symmetry.space_group_name_H-M   'P 1'
#
loop_
_entity.id
_entity.type
_entity.pdbx_description
1 polymer ?
#
loop_
_entity_poly.entity_id
_entity_poly.type
_entity_poly.pdbx_seq_one_letter_code
_entity_poly.pdbx_strand_id
1 'polypeptide(L)' 'RSQVPPNIEPDVGMELQIRTPEGTVTNVTITEMDENSITLDANHPLAGKDLIFEIKLVEIV' A
#
# COMPACT_ATOMS: atom_id res chain seq x y z
N ARG A 1 14.51 -8.09 2.17
CA ARG A 1 15.51 -6.99 2.06
C ARG A 1 16.07 -6.76 0.64
N SER A 2 16.17 -7.77 -0.24
CA SER A 2 16.81 -7.66 -1.58
C SER A 2 16.07 -6.82 -2.63
N GLN A 3 14.79 -6.51 -2.41
CA GLN A 3 13.95 -5.72 -3.32
C GLN A 3 13.97 -4.21 -2.99
N VAL A 4 14.56 -3.83 -1.86
CA VAL A 4 14.75 -2.42 -1.48
C VAL A 4 16.06 -1.94 -2.10
N PRO A 5 16.08 -0.79 -2.79
CA PRO A 5 17.31 -0.22 -3.32
C PRO A 5 18.38 -0.10 -2.23
N PRO A 6 19.65 -0.50 -2.49
CA PRO A 6 20.70 -0.59 -1.47
C PRO A 6 21.13 0.78 -0.89
N ASN A 7 20.67 1.87 -1.51
CA ASN A 7 20.88 3.25 -1.09
C ASN A 7 19.76 3.78 -0.17
N ILE A 8 18.78 2.95 0.19
CA ILE A 8 17.73 3.29 1.15
C ILE A 8 17.91 2.39 2.36
N GLU A 9 18.12 2.99 3.53
CA GLU A 9 17.99 2.30 4.80
C GLU A 9 16.50 2.32 5.17
N PRO A 10 15.79 1.18 5.06
CA PRO A 10 14.37 1.12 5.41
C PRO A 10 14.21 1.36 6.91
N ASP A 11 13.19 2.14 7.29
CA ASP A 11 12.80 2.37 8.68
C ASP A 11 11.28 2.15 8.83
N VAL A 12 10.84 1.75 10.03
CA VAL A 12 9.42 1.58 10.32
C VAL A 12 8.71 2.92 10.21
N GLY A 13 7.58 2.94 9.49
CA GLY A 13 6.85 4.16 9.15
C GLY A 13 7.33 4.85 7.87
N MET A 14 8.38 4.36 7.20
CA MET A 14 8.78 4.87 5.89
C MET A 14 7.74 4.49 4.83
N GLU A 15 7.34 5.47 4.02
CA GLU A 15 6.50 5.27 2.85
C GLU A 15 7.35 4.96 1.62
N LEU A 16 6.95 3.94 0.86
CA LEU A 16 7.57 3.55 -0.40
C LEU A 16 6.54 3.57 -1.50
N GLN A 17 6.95 4.00 -2.69
CA GLN A 17 6.15 3.85 -3.91
C GLN A 17 6.54 2.55 -4.61
N ILE A 18 5.57 1.66 -4.78
CA ILE A 18 5.73 0.43 -5.55
C ILE A 18 4.93 0.53 -6.84
N ARG A 19 5.47 -0.06 -7.90
CA ARG A 19 4.77 -0.20 -9.17
C ARG A 19 4.20 -1.61 -9.24
N THR A 20 2.87 -1.71 -9.34
CA THR A 20 2.21 -3.00 -9.48
C THR A 20 2.43 -3.56 -10.90
N PRO A 21 2.26 -4.88 -11.12
CA PRO A 21 2.37 -5.49 -12.45
C PRO A 21 1.44 -4.86 -13.50
N GLU A 22 0.30 -4.31 -13.06
CA GLU A 22 -0.66 -3.59 -13.91
C GLU A 22 -0.21 -2.16 -14.27
N GLY A 23 0.97 -1.73 -13.80
CA GLY A 23 1.55 -0.42 -14.09
C GLY A 23 1.07 0.71 -13.18
N THR A 24 0.23 0.41 -12.19
CA THR A 24 -0.27 1.40 -11.22
C THR A 24 0.78 1.65 -10.14
N VAL A 25 0.95 2.90 -9.72
CA VAL A 25 1.80 3.25 -8.58
C VAL A 25 0.94 3.21 -7.31
N THR A 26 1.37 2.43 -6.32
CA THR A 26 0.73 2.33 -5.00
C THR A 26 1.73 2.75 -3.93
N ASN A 27 1.27 3.53 -2.96
CA ASN A 27 2.06 3.87 -1.78
C ASN A 27 1.86 2.78 -0.74
N VAL A 28 2.96 2.32 -0.15
CA VAL A 28 2.96 1.32 0.92
C VAL A 28 3.79 1.82 2.09
N THR A 29 3.45 1.39 3.30
CA THR A 29 4.17 1.79 4.52
C THR A 29 4.88 0.60 5.13
N ILE A 30 6.12 0.78 5.60
CA ILE A 30 6.81 -0.25 6.39
C ILE A 30 6.17 -0.32 7.77
N THR A 31 5.53 -1.44 8.10
CA THR A 31 4.90 -1.63 9.43
C THR A 31 5.80 -2.38 10.40
N GLU A 32 6.60 -3.31 9.90
CA GLU A 32 7.50 -4.12 10.73
C GLU A 32 8.79 -4.45 9.98
N MET A 33 9.87 -4.60 10.75
CA MET A 33 11.19 -4.95 10.23
C MET A 33 11.86 -6.00 11.10
N ASP A 34 12.40 -7.01 10.43
CA ASP A 34 13.09 -8.14 11.04
C ASP A 34 14.51 -8.19 10.48
N GLU A 35 15.37 -9.06 11.03
CA GLU A 35 16.74 -9.25 10.52
C GLU A 35 16.75 -9.68 9.03
N ASN A 36 15.72 -10.42 8.60
CA ASN A 36 15.65 -11.02 7.26
C ASN A 36 14.51 -10.46 6.39
N SER A 37 13.44 -9.95 7.00
CA SER A 37 12.19 -9.54 6.35
C SER A 37 11.83 -8.09 6.62
N ILE A 38 10.99 -7.54 5.74
CA ILE A 38 10.33 -6.24 5.93
C ILE A 38 8.87 -6.48 5.57
N THR A 39 7.97 -6.05 6.46
CA THR A 39 6.52 -6.12 6.24
C THR A 39 6.05 -4.77 5.71
N LEU A 40 5.33 -4.83 4.59
CA LEU A 40 4.79 -3.66 3.90
C LEU A 40 3.27 -3.70 3.97
N ASP A 41 2.66 -2.61 4.44
CA ASP A 41 1.22 -2.40 4.40
C ASP A 41 0.84 -1.66 3.12
N ALA A 42 0.04 -2.33 2.29
CA ALA A 42 -0.52 -1.81 1.04
C ALA A 42 -2.04 -1.64 1.11
N ASN A 43 -2.62 -1.63 2.31
CA ASN A 43 -4.05 -1.47 2.48
C ASN A 43 -4.52 -0.10 1.96
N HIS A 44 -5.69 -0.11 1.32
CA HIS A 44 -6.35 1.13 0.95
C HIS A 44 -6.64 1.99 2.20
N PRO A 45 -6.63 3.34 2.13
CA PRO A 45 -6.96 4.22 3.26
C PRO A 45 -8.33 4.01 3.92
N LEU A 46 -9.18 3.19 3.29
CA LEU A 46 -10.53 2.84 3.74
C LEU A 46 -10.63 1.39 4.25
N ALA A 47 -9.54 0.61 4.22
CA ALA A 47 -9.53 -0.74 4.73
C ALA A 47 -9.89 -0.76 6.23
N GLY A 48 -10.76 -1.68 6.62
CA GLY A 48 -11.25 -1.80 8.00
C GLY A 48 -12.22 -0.71 8.44
N LYS A 49 -12.63 0.21 7.54
CA LYS A 49 -13.64 1.23 7.85
C LYS A 49 -15.01 0.78 7.36
N ASP A 50 -16.04 1.00 8.18
CA ASP A 50 -17.43 0.88 7.73
C ASP A 50 -17.73 2.03 6.78
N LEU A 51 -18.12 1.70 5.55
CA LEU A 51 -18.43 2.68 4.52
C LEU A 51 -19.94 2.73 4.31
N ILE A 52 -20.52 3.90 4.56
CA ILE A 52 -21.94 4.19 4.30
C ILE A 52 -22.03 5.02 3.02
N PHE A 53 -22.66 4.47 2.00
CA PHE A 53 -22.83 5.13 0.72
C PHE A 53 -24.31 5.41 0.46
N GLU A 54 -24.61 6.64 0.03
CA GLU A 54 -25.86 6.95 -0.67
C GLU A 54 -25.58 6.83 -2.18
N ILE A 55 -26.23 5.87 -2.82
CA ILE A 55 -26.01 5.57 -4.25
C ILE A 55 -27.24 6.01 -5.04
N LYS A 56 -27.00 6.71 -6.16
CA LYS A 56 -28.04 7.07 -7.13
C LYS A 56 -27.85 6.28 -8.42
N LEU A 57 -28.87 5.53 -8.84
CA LEU A 57 -28.88 4.88 -10.15
C LEU A 57 -29.01 5.93 -11.25
N VAL A 58 -28.01 5.99 -12.14
CA VAL A 58 -27.98 6.97 -13.25
C VAL A 58 -28.66 6.41 -14.49
N GLU A 59 -28.29 5.20 -14.92
CA GLU A 59 -28.84 4.56 -16.13
C GLU A 59 -28.57 3.05 -16.09
N ILE A 60 -29.40 2.27 -16.79
CA ILE A 60 -29.12 0.89 -17.19
C ILE A 60 -29.31 0.82 -18.71
N VAL A 61 -28.26 0.43 -19.44
CA VAL A 61 -28.24 0.28 -20.90
C VAL A 61 -28.56 -1.14 -21.36
#